data_AF-K2CK88-F1
#
_entry.id   AF-K2CK88-F1
#
_cell.length_a   1.000
_cell.length_b   1.000
_cell.length_c   1.000
_cell.angle_alpha   90.00
_cell.angle_beta   90.00
_cell.angle_gamma   90.00
#
_symmetry.space_group_name_H-M   'P 1'
#
loop_
_entity.id
_entity.type
_entity.pdbx_description
1 polymer ?
#
loop_
_entity_poly.entity_id
_entity_poly.type
_entity_poly.pdbx_seq_one_letter_code
_entity_poly.pdbx_strand_id
1 'polypeptide(L)'
;EFHRKWIAECKRLLKPNGTIWISGTYHSIYACGFALQREGFRILNDISWFKPNASPNLSGRFFTASHETLIWARKDPKGKHYFDYQAMKHRDWNGDFLKNPGKQMRSVWAIGTPKSEEKTFGKHPTQKPLALLGRIVQASTPKGAIILDPFTGSSTTGIAAVLQSRNFVGIDTERNYLELSRKRYEVALKNKRDLLSKKEIPKSLNERQKAPSQQRLRLHTQ
;
A
#
# COMPACT_ATOMS: atom_id res chain seq x y z
N GLU A 1 10.49 -19.80 -18.52
CA GLU A 1 11.56 -18.85 -18.90
C GLU A 1 11.23 -17.41 -18.53
N PHE A 2 10.09 -16.86 -18.96
CA PHE A 2 9.64 -15.48 -18.68
C PHE A 2 9.80 -15.04 -17.21
N HIS A 3 9.26 -15.80 -16.25
CA HIS A 3 9.32 -15.43 -14.83
C HIS A 3 10.75 -15.27 -14.30
N ARG A 4 11.66 -16.15 -14.74
CA ARG A 4 13.06 -16.10 -14.30
C ARG A 4 13.75 -14.82 -14.79
N LYS A 5 13.52 -14.41 -16.04
CA LYS A 5 14.17 -13.23 -16.65
C LYS A 5 13.87 -11.94 -15.88
N TRP A 6 12.59 -11.63 -15.66
CA TRP A 6 12.25 -10.39 -14.96
C TRP A 6 12.61 -10.44 -13.47
N ILE A 7 12.50 -11.61 -12.82
CA ILE A 7 12.92 -11.78 -11.42
C ILE A 7 14.44 -11.56 -11.28
N ALA A 8 15.24 -12.06 -12.22
CA ALA A 8 16.68 -11.86 -12.25
C ALA A 8 17.04 -10.37 -12.40
N GLU A 9 16.36 -9.63 -13.28
CA GLU A 9 16.55 -8.18 -13.42
C GLU A 9 16.14 -7.41 -12.15
N CYS A 10 15.02 -7.77 -11.52
CA CYS A 10 14.66 -7.21 -10.22
C CYS A 10 15.72 -7.52 -9.16
N LYS A 11 16.28 -8.74 -9.16
CA LYS A 11 17.37 -9.13 -8.24
C LYS A 11 18.61 -8.28 -8.48
N ARG A 12 18.99 -8.03 -9.73
CA ARG A 12 20.14 -7.19 -10.10
C ARG A 12 19.99 -5.77 -9.54
N LEU A 13 18.81 -5.17 -9.67
CA LEU A 13 18.53 -3.80 -9.23
C LEU A 13 18.31 -3.65 -7.70
N LEU A 14 17.81 -4.68 -7.03
CA LEU A 14 17.56 -4.63 -5.58
C LEU A 14 18.86 -4.40 -4.80
N LYS A 15 18.80 -3.56 -3.77
CA LYS A 15 19.91 -3.43 -2.79
C LYS A 15 20.15 -4.77 -2.07
N PRO A 16 21.35 -5.04 -1.51
CA PRO A 16 21.64 -6.30 -0.81
C PRO A 16 20.62 -6.64 0.31
N ASN A 17 20.14 -5.62 1.03
CA ASN A 17 19.11 -5.74 2.08
C ASN A 17 17.66 -5.61 1.56
N GLY A 18 17.47 -5.59 0.24
CA GLY A 18 16.19 -5.41 -0.42
C GLY A 18 15.31 -6.66 -0.36
N THR A 19 14.00 -6.43 -0.47
CA THR A 19 13.00 -7.49 -0.58
C THR A 19 12.13 -7.29 -1.81
N ILE A 20 11.50 -8.37 -2.26
CA ILE A 20 10.57 -8.42 -3.38
C ILE A 20 9.23 -8.96 -2.89
N TRP A 21 8.15 -8.42 -3.44
CA TRP A 21 6.79 -8.92 -3.28
C TRP A 21 6.25 -9.34 -4.64
N ILE A 22 5.68 -10.54 -4.73
CA ILE A 22 4.99 -11.02 -5.95
C ILE A 22 3.58 -11.44 -5.57
N SER A 23 2.58 -10.85 -6.21
CA SER A 23 1.18 -11.28 -6.09
C SER A 23 0.77 -12.18 -7.25
N GLY A 24 -0.05 -13.19 -6.99
CA GLY A 24 -0.63 -14.02 -8.04
C GLY A 24 -1.81 -14.85 -7.55
N THR A 25 -2.54 -15.42 -8.51
CA THR A 25 -3.51 -16.49 -8.24
C THR A 25 -2.81 -17.85 -8.39
N TYR A 26 -3.51 -18.93 -8.06
CA TYR A 26 -3.02 -20.30 -8.23
C TYR A 26 -2.56 -20.62 -9.68
N HIS A 27 -3.03 -19.89 -10.69
CA HIS A 27 -2.61 -20.06 -12.09
C HIS A 27 -1.13 -19.74 -12.33
N SER A 28 -0.53 -18.85 -11.54
CA SER A 28 0.83 -18.36 -11.80
C SER A 28 1.73 -18.32 -10.58
N ILE A 29 1.17 -18.25 -9.36
CA ILE A 29 1.97 -17.96 -8.17
C ILE A 29 2.96 -19.08 -7.82
N TYR A 30 2.63 -20.34 -8.13
CA TYR A 30 3.55 -21.46 -7.92
C TYR A 30 4.76 -21.40 -8.86
N ALA A 31 4.54 -21.06 -10.14
CA ALA A 31 5.62 -20.86 -11.10
C ALA A 31 6.50 -19.65 -10.72
N CYS A 32 5.90 -18.56 -10.24
CA CYS A 32 6.63 -17.41 -9.70
C CYS A 32 7.46 -17.77 -8.46
N GLY A 33 6.89 -18.52 -7.52
CA GLY A 33 7.58 -18.97 -6.30
C GLY A 33 8.79 -19.85 -6.62
N PHE A 34 8.62 -20.81 -7.53
CA PHE A 34 9.72 -21.64 -8.02
C PHE A 34 10.80 -20.77 -8.68
N ALA A 35 10.43 -19.86 -9.58
CA ALA A 35 11.38 -18.98 -10.25
C ALA A 35 12.15 -18.09 -9.25
N LEU A 36 11.48 -17.53 -8.23
CA LEU A 36 12.11 -16.77 -7.14
C LEU A 36 13.22 -17.56 -6.44
N GLN A 37 12.94 -18.81 -6.06
CA GLN A 37 13.92 -19.67 -5.40
C GLN A 37 15.07 -20.04 -6.33
N ARG A 38 14.78 -20.30 -7.61
CA ARG A 38 15.80 -20.58 -8.63
C ARG A 38 16.73 -19.40 -8.89
N GLU A 39 16.21 -18.17 -8.80
CA GLU A 39 17.03 -16.95 -8.84
C GLU A 39 17.72 -16.66 -7.50
N GLY A 40 17.62 -17.54 -6.50
CA GLY A 40 18.37 -17.48 -5.25
C GLY A 40 17.82 -16.47 -4.24
N PHE A 41 16.53 -16.14 -4.29
CA PHE A 41 15.86 -15.43 -3.20
C PHE A 41 15.53 -16.39 -2.05
N ARG A 42 15.45 -15.86 -0.83
CA ARG A 42 14.87 -16.58 0.31
C ARG A 42 13.47 -16.07 0.57
N ILE A 43 12.47 -16.94 0.38
CA ILE A 43 11.08 -16.66 0.77
C ILE A 43 11.02 -16.51 2.30
N LEU A 44 10.38 -15.43 2.75
CA LEU A 44 10.16 -15.08 4.15
C LEU A 44 8.76 -15.53 4.59
N ASN A 45 7.75 -15.15 3.81
CA ASN A 45 6.36 -15.54 4.01
C ASN A 45 5.64 -15.67 2.68
N ASP A 46 4.71 -16.61 2.62
CA ASP A 46 3.53 -16.49 1.78
C ASP A 46 2.40 -15.86 2.61
N ILE A 47 1.60 -15.02 1.96
CA ILE A 47 0.47 -14.33 2.58
C ILE A 47 -0.76 -14.57 1.73
N SER A 48 -1.83 -14.97 2.39
CA SER A 48 -3.16 -15.10 1.78
C SER A 48 -3.90 -13.78 1.90
N TRP A 49 -4.01 -13.06 0.79
CA TRP A 49 -4.94 -11.94 0.68
C TRP A 49 -6.35 -12.48 0.47
N PHE A 50 -7.08 -12.61 1.57
CA PHE A 50 -8.49 -12.96 1.56
C PHE A 50 -9.34 -11.77 1.14
N LYS A 51 -10.30 -12.02 0.24
CA LYS A 51 -11.22 -11.04 -0.34
C LYS A 51 -12.63 -11.33 0.18
N PRO A 52 -13.09 -10.68 1.27
CA PRO A 52 -14.41 -10.95 1.84
C PRO A 52 -15.57 -10.69 0.87
N ASN A 53 -15.34 -9.83 -0.13
CA ASN A 53 -16.30 -9.44 -1.16
C ASN A 53 -15.96 -10.06 -2.54
N ALA A 54 -15.34 -11.24 -2.57
CA ALA A 54 -15.07 -11.95 -3.81
C ALA A 54 -16.37 -12.30 -4.56
N SER A 55 -16.37 -12.14 -5.88
CA SER A 55 -17.50 -12.55 -6.71
C SER A 55 -17.72 -14.07 -6.62
N PRO A 56 -18.96 -14.55 -6.51
CA PRO A 56 -19.26 -15.98 -6.39
C PRO A 56 -18.88 -16.73 -7.66
N ASN A 57 -18.53 -18.01 -7.50
CA ASN A 57 -18.39 -18.92 -8.64
C ASN A 57 -19.78 -19.34 -9.15
N LEU A 58 -20.19 -18.82 -10.30
CA LEU A 58 -21.49 -19.11 -10.91
C LEU A 58 -21.57 -20.51 -11.57
N SER A 59 -20.43 -21.16 -11.84
CA SER A 59 -20.42 -22.49 -12.46
C SER A 59 -20.76 -23.61 -11.48
N GLY A 60 -20.57 -23.39 -10.17
CA GLY A 60 -20.77 -24.40 -9.13
C GLY A 60 -19.83 -25.62 -9.20
N ARG A 61 -18.85 -25.63 -10.11
CA ARG A 61 -17.96 -26.79 -10.33
C ARG A 61 -16.76 -26.86 -9.39
N PHE A 62 -16.40 -25.74 -8.75
CA PHE A 62 -15.23 -25.61 -7.88
C PHE A 62 -15.40 -24.42 -6.94
N PHE A 63 -14.55 -24.33 -5.91
CA PHE A 63 -14.61 -23.27 -4.91
C PHE A 63 -14.47 -21.86 -5.53
N THR A 64 -15.11 -20.88 -4.89
CA THR A 64 -14.94 -19.46 -5.24
C THR A 64 -13.48 -19.03 -5.07
N ALA A 65 -12.94 -18.34 -6.07
CA ALA A 65 -11.61 -17.73 -6.01
C ALA A 65 -11.62 -16.50 -5.07
N SER A 66 -11.61 -16.77 -3.77
CA SER A 66 -11.78 -15.77 -2.70
C SER A 66 -10.46 -15.24 -2.13
N HIS A 67 -9.31 -15.65 -2.66
CA HIS A 67 -8.03 -15.13 -2.25
C HIS A 67 -7.02 -15.02 -3.40
N GLU A 68 -5.98 -14.24 -3.17
CA GLU A 68 -4.72 -14.26 -3.93
C GLU A 68 -3.56 -14.50 -2.97
N THR A 69 -2.46 -15.03 -3.48
CA THR A 69 -1.24 -15.28 -2.71
C THR A 69 -0.21 -14.20 -3.00
N LEU A 70 0.42 -13.70 -1.95
CA LEU A 70 1.54 -12.75 -2.00
C LEU A 70 2.77 -13.47 -1.46
N ILE A 71 3.85 -13.53 -2.24
CA ILE A 71 5.14 -14.04 -1.80
C ILE A 71 6.02 -12.85 -1.42
N TRP A 72 6.53 -12.84 -0.19
CA TRP A 72 7.57 -11.92 0.26
C TRP A 72 8.90 -12.64 0.38
N ALA A 73 9.94 -12.10 -0.27
CA ALA A 73 11.26 -12.73 -0.27
C ALA A 73 12.39 -11.70 -0.16
N ARG A 74 13.50 -12.09 0.48
CA ARG A 74 14.73 -11.28 0.56
C ARG A 74 15.73 -11.67 -0.53
N LYS A 75 16.45 -10.67 -1.05
CA LYS A 75 17.46 -10.84 -2.12
C LYS A 75 18.59 -11.79 -1.71
N ASP A 76 19.17 -11.54 -0.54
CA ASP A 76 20.27 -12.33 0.01
C ASP A 76 19.73 -13.31 1.07
N PRO A 77 19.90 -14.65 0.90
CA PRO A 77 19.49 -15.64 1.88
C PRO A 77 20.10 -15.46 3.28
N LYS A 78 21.24 -14.81 3.41
CA LYS A 78 21.90 -14.51 4.71
C LYS A 78 21.76 -13.04 5.11
N GLY A 79 21.27 -12.19 4.21
CA GLY A 79 21.11 -10.76 4.43
C GLY A 79 20.00 -10.41 5.42
N LYS A 80 20.18 -9.28 6.12
CA LYS A 80 19.12 -8.62 6.87
C LYS A 80 18.16 -7.92 5.91
N HIS A 81 16.89 -7.85 6.28
CA HIS A 81 15.87 -7.08 5.56
C HIS A 81 15.18 -6.12 6.53
N TYR A 82 14.50 -5.12 5.99
CA TYR A 82 13.66 -4.22 6.79
C TYR A 82 12.28 -4.83 6.98
N PHE A 83 11.81 -4.83 8.24
CA PHE A 83 10.43 -5.16 8.60
C PHE A 83 9.95 -4.24 9.72
N ASP A 84 8.93 -3.42 9.45
CA ASP A 84 8.35 -2.53 10.46
C ASP A 84 7.38 -3.30 11.37
N TYR A 85 7.95 -4.14 12.25
CA TYR A 85 7.19 -4.96 13.19
C TYR A 85 6.26 -4.12 14.06
N GLN A 86 6.72 -2.95 14.52
CA GLN A 86 5.95 -2.07 15.39
C GLN A 86 4.70 -1.55 14.67
N ALA A 87 4.83 -1.07 13.44
CA ALA A 87 3.67 -0.69 12.64
C ALA A 87 2.73 -1.88 12.37
N MET A 88 3.28 -3.06 12.06
CA MET A 88 2.46 -4.23 11.77
C MET A 88 1.67 -4.73 12.99
N LYS A 89 2.22 -4.58 14.19
CA LYS A 89 1.57 -4.98 15.45
C LYS A 89 0.55 -3.94 15.93
N HIS A 90 0.94 -2.67 15.94
CA HIS A 90 0.22 -1.63 16.67
C HIS A 90 -0.67 -0.73 15.82
N ARG A 91 -0.44 -0.60 14.50
CA ARG A 91 -1.35 0.19 13.67
C ARG A 91 -2.70 -0.47 13.57
N ASP A 92 -3.70 0.40 13.46
CA ASP A 92 -5.02 0.04 13.03
C ASP A 92 -5.03 -0.20 11.51
N TRP A 93 -5.41 -1.41 11.12
CA TRP A 93 -5.52 -1.85 9.73
C TRP A 93 -6.97 -1.93 9.27
N ASN A 94 -7.79 -0.98 9.74
CA ASN A 94 -9.12 -0.59 9.26
C ASN A 94 -9.66 -1.41 8.08
N GLY A 95 -10.67 -2.22 8.35
CA GLY A 95 -11.31 -3.09 7.37
C GLY A 95 -10.77 -4.53 7.33
N ASP A 96 -9.63 -4.81 7.96
CA ASP A 96 -9.13 -6.17 8.17
C ASP A 96 -9.60 -6.75 9.50
N PHE A 97 -10.76 -7.40 9.48
CA PHE A 97 -11.35 -8.02 10.67
C PHE A 97 -10.57 -9.24 11.19
N LEU A 98 -9.57 -9.75 10.45
CA LEU A 98 -8.69 -10.81 10.96
C LEU A 98 -7.52 -10.25 11.78
N LYS A 99 -7.28 -8.93 11.75
CA LYS A 99 -6.22 -8.29 12.52
C LYS A 99 -6.69 -7.98 13.95
N ASN A 100 -6.17 -8.75 14.90
CA ASN A 100 -6.36 -8.49 16.33
C ASN A 100 -5.56 -7.25 16.79
N PRO A 101 -6.18 -6.24 17.42
CA PRO A 101 -5.47 -5.06 17.94
C PRO A 101 -4.34 -5.42 18.91
N GLY A 102 -3.19 -4.76 18.78
CA GLY A 102 -2.00 -4.97 19.64
C GLY A 102 -1.30 -6.33 19.50
N LYS A 103 -1.84 -7.27 18.71
CA LYS A 103 -1.21 -8.57 18.41
C LYS A 103 -0.42 -8.52 17.10
N GLN A 104 0.55 -9.42 16.96
CA GLN A 104 1.37 -9.55 15.76
C GLN A 104 0.50 -9.78 14.51
N MET A 105 0.89 -9.16 13.40
CA MET A 105 0.26 -9.37 12.09
C MET A 105 0.44 -10.82 11.64
N ARG A 106 -0.65 -11.45 11.21
CA ARG A 106 -0.67 -12.82 10.68
C ARG A 106 -0.49 -12.83 9.17
N SER A 107 -0.29 -14.02 8.59
CA SER A 107 -0.13 -14.22 7.14
C SER A 107 -1.45 -14.31 6.36
N VAL A 108 -2.60 -14.09 7.01
CA VAL A 108 -3.90 -14.01 6.33
C VAL A 108 -4.47 -12.62 6.53
N TRP A 109 -4.74 -11.91 5.44
CA TRP A 109 -5.14 -10.51 5.42
C TRP A 109 -6.52 -10.39 4.79
N ALA A 110 -7.53 -9.95 5.55
CA ALA A 110 -8.85 -9.65 4.99
C ALA A 110 -8.84 -8.23 4.43
N ILE A 111 -8.83 -8.10 3.10
CA ILE A 111 -8.88 -6.80 2.43
C ILE A 111 -9.84 -6.90 1.25
N GLY A 112 -10.79 -5.98 1.15
CA GLY A 112 -11.72 -5.95 0.02
C GLY A 112 -11.06 -5.65 -1.32
N THR A 113 -11.75 -5.96 -2.42
CA THR A 113 -11.35 -5.50 -3.76
C THR A 113 -11.36 -3.96 -3.87
N PRO A 114 -10.68 -3.35 -4.86
CA PRO A 114 -10.67 -1.89 -4.98
C PRO A 114 -12.07 -1.30 -5.05
N LYS A 115 -12.31 -0.28 -4.23
CA LYS A 115 -13.60 0.40 -4.15
C LYS A 115 -13.83 1.28 -5.39
N SER A 116 -15.06 1.77 -5.56
CA SER A 116 -15.44 2.60 -6.71
C SER A 116 -14.65 3.91 -6.75
N GLU A 117 -14.36 4.49 -5.59
CA GLU A 117 -13.58 5.74 -5.44
C GLU A 117 -12.11 5.55 -5.84
N GLU A 118 -11.60 4.32 -5.86
CA GLU A 118 -10.25 4.03 -6.34
C GLU A 118 -10.19 3.95 -7.88
N LYS A 119 -11.34 3.95 -8.56
CA LYS A 119 -11.48 3.75 -10.03
C LYS A 119 -11.95 5.02 -10.76
N THR A 120 -11.96 6.17 -10.09
CA THR A 120 -12.52 7.45 -10.58
C THR A 120 -11.94 7.92 -11.91
N PHE A 121 -10.70 7.53 -12.23
CA PHE A 121 -10.00 7.96 -13.45
C PHE A 121 -10.05 6.94 -14.60
N GLY A 122 -10.70 5.79 -14.38
CA GLY A 122 -10.74 4.69 -15.35
C GLY A 122 -10.56 3.34 -14.67
N LYS A 123 -10.98 2.27 -15.37
CA LYS A 123 -10.86 0.89 -14.89
C LYS A 123 -9.60 0.25 -15.45
N HIS A 124 -8.72 -0.25 -14.57
CA HIS A 124 -7.73 -1.25 -14.94
C HIS A 124 -8.25 -2.64 -14.52
N PRO A 125 -8.28 -3.65 -15.40
CA PRO A 125 -8.94 -4.94 -15.13
C PRO A 125 -8.50 -5.60 -13.83
N THR A 126 -7.21 -5.50 -13.51
CA THR A 126 -6.58 -6.15 -12.35
C THR A 126 -6.04 -5.17 -11.31
N GLN A 127 -6.63 -3.97 -11.21
CA GLN A 127 -6.23 -2.99 -10.19
C GLN A 127 -6.24 -3.63 -8.80
N LYS A 128 -5.13 -3.51 -8.07
CA LYS A 128 -5.05 -3.93 -6.66
C LYS A 128 -5.55 -2.80 -5.75
N PRO A 129 -6.11 -3.13 -4.57
CA PRO A 129 -6.63 -2.13 -3.64
C PRO A 129 -5.48 -1.38 -2.94
N LEU A 130 -5.65 -0.08 -2.74
CA LEU A 130 -4.65 0.78 -2.11
C LEU A 130 -4.28 0.31 -0.69
N ALA A 131 -5.24 -0.24 0.06
CA ALA A 131 -5.01 -0.78 1.40
C ALA A 131 -3.99 -1.93 1.42
N LEU A 132 -4.02 -2.80 0.39
CA LEU A 132 -3.10 -3.93 0.27
C LEU A 132 -1.67 -3.47 0.00
N LEU A 133 -1.48 -2.62 -1.02
CA LEU A 133 -0.17 -2.09 -1.37
C LEU A 133 0.36 -1.17 -0.27
N GLY A 134 -0.53 -0.41 0.36
CA GLY A 134 -0.21 0.43 1.50
C GLY A 134 0.40 -0.38 2.64
N ARG A 135 -0.19 -1.54 2.97
CA ARG A 135 0.34 -2.45 3.97
C ARG A 135 1.70 -3.03 3.58
N ILE A 136 1.87 -3.48 2.34
CA ILE A 136 3.16 -3.99 1.82
C ILE A 136 4.25 -2.93 1.96
N VAL A 137 4.00 -1.71 1.48
CA VAL A 137 4.94 -0.59 1.56
C VAL A 137 5.33 -0.30 3.01
N GLN A 138 4.36 -0.22 3.92
CA GLN A 138 4.64 0.05 5.34
C GLN A 138 5.45 -1.08 5.97
N ALA A 139 5.11 -2.34 5.68
CA ALA A 139 5.75 -3.51 6.26
C ALA A 139 7.23 -3.60 5.89
N SER A 140 7.57 -3.41 4.62
CA SER A 140 8.86 -3.84 4.10
C SER A 140 9.78 -2.71 3.61
N THR A 141 9.44 -1.44 3.85
CA THR A 141 10.29 -0.31 3.43
C THR A 141 10.41 0.78 4.51
N PRO A 142 11.60 1.34 4.76
CA PRO A 142 11.73 2.55 5.57
C PRO A 142 11.25 3.79 4.79
N LYS A 143 11.01 4.91 5.49
CA LYS A 143 10.75 6.22 4.85
C LYS A 143 11.91 6.59 3.91
N GLY A 144 11.60 7.23 2.78
CA GLY A 144 12.60 7.62 1.77
C GLY A 144 13.13 6.48 0.90
N ALA A 145 12.73 5.22 1.16
CA ALA A 145 13.08 4.10 0.30
C ALA A 145 12.55 4.27 -1.13
N ILE A 146 13.23 3.66 -2.10
CA ILE A 146 12.81 3.59 -3.50
C ILE A 146 12.11 2.24 -3.72
N ILE A 147 10.94 2.29 -4.34
CA ILE A 147 10.14 1.12 -4.71
C ILE A 147 10.07 1.03 -6.23
N LEU A 148 10.41 -0.14 -6.77
CA LEU A 148 10.27 -0.47 -8.18
C LEU A 148 9.06 -1.39 -8.37
N ASP A 149 8.17 -1.05 -9.30
CA ASP A 149 7.10 -1.93 -9.78
C ASP A 149 7.26 -2.17 -11.29
N PRO A 150 7.73 -3.35 -11.73
CA PRO A 150 7.96 -3.64 -13.13
C PRO A 150 6.67 -3.91 -13.93
N PHE A 151 5.50 -3.94 -13.25
CA PHE A 151 4.19 -4.17 -13.84
C PHE A 151 3.18 -3.17 -13.25
N THR A 152 3.51 -1.89 -13.32
CA THR A 152 2.84 -0.85 -12.51
C THR A 152 1.36 -0.69 -12.83
N GLY A 153 0.90 -1.02 -14.05
CA GLY A 153 -0.48 -0.86 -14.48
C GLY A 153 -1.00 0.54 -14.19
N SER A 154 -2.05 0.63 -13.35
CA SER A 154 -2.64 1.90 -12.90
C SER A 154 -1.90 2.59 -11.74
N SER A 155 -0.72 2.11 -11.34
CA SER A 155 0.17 2.71 -10.32
C SER A 155 -0.40 2.79 -8.91
N THR A 156 -1.17 1.78 -8.49
CA THR A 156 -1.57 1.67 -7.07
C THR A 156 -0.33 1.59 -6.15
N THR A 157 0.73 0.91 -6.57
CA THR A 157 2.01 0.85 -5.83
C THR A 157 2.63 2.24 -5.68
N GLY A 158 2.64 3.05 -6.74
CA GLY A 158 3.19 4.41 -6.71
C GLY A 158 2.39 5.35 -5.81
N ILE A 159 1.07 5.27 -5.85
CA ILE A 159 0.18 6.02 -4.94
C ILE A 159 0.46 5.62 -3.49
N ALA A 160 0.52 4.31 -3.20
CA ALA A 160 0.82 3.79 -1.86
C ALA A 160 2.19 4.25 -1.34
N ALA A 161 3.21 4.26 -2.21
CA ALA A 161 4.56 4.71 -1.89
C ALA A 161 4.57 6.20 -1.50
N VAL A 162 4.02 7.06 -2.35
CA VAL A 162 4.06 8.51 -2.14
C VAL A 162 3.25 8.95 -0.94
N LEU A 163 2.04 8.41 -0.73
CA LEU A 163 1.24 8.71 0.46
C LEU A 163 2.01 8.39 1.76
N GLN A 164 2.92 7.42 1.70
CA GLN A 164 3.75 7.01 2.83
C GLN A 164 5.16 7.60 2.82
N SER A 165 5.44 8.60 1.98
CA SER A 165 6.77 9.25 1.88
C SER A 165 7.89 8.27 1.48
N ARG A 166 7.61 7.43 0.49
CA ARG A 166 8.59 6.65 -0.26
C ARG A 166 8.67 7.17 -1.70
N ASN A 167 9.79 6.89 -2.35
CA ASN A 167 10.02 7.16 -3.78
C ASN A 167 9.56 5.96 -4.61
N PHE A 168 9.22 6.19 -5.87
CA PHE A 168 8.63 5.17 -6.74
C PHE A 168 9.13 5.25 -8.18
N VAL A 169 9.34 4.08 -8.79
CA VAL A 169 9.57 3.89 -10.22
C VAL A 169 8.62 2.80 -10.70
N GLY A 170 7.77 3.12 -11.67
CA GLY A 170 6.82 2.18 -12.26
C GLY A 170 7.10 1.98 -13.74
N ILE A 171 7.03 0.73 -14.22
CA ILE A 171 7.22 0.36 -15.61
C ILE A 171 5.96 -0.37 -16.10
N ASP A 172 5.46 -0.01 -17.27
CA ASP A 172 4.40 -0.71 -17.97
C ASP A 172 4.62 -0.58 -19.48
N THR A 173 4.20 -1.60 -20.24
CA THR A 173 4.27 -1.56 -21.71
C THR A 173 3.09 -0.80 -22.32
N GLU A 174 1.98 -0.70 -21.59
CA GLU A 174 0.75 -0.08 -22.07
C GLU A 174 0.71 1.41 -21.75
N ARG A 175 0.90 2.25 -22.78
CA ARG A 175 0.89 3.72 -22.64
C ARG A 175 -0.38 4.24 -21.98
N ASN A 176 -1.54 3.66 -22.28
CA ASN A 176 -2.82 4.05 -21.70
C ASN A 176 -2.85 3.88 -20.16
N TYR A 177 -2.20 2.84 -19.63
CA TYR A 177 -2.09 2.62 -18.19
C TYR A 177 -1.11 3.60 -17.53
N LEU A 178 -0.04 3.99 -18.23
CA LEU A 178 0.87 5.03 -17.77
C LEU A 178 0.19 6.41 -17.69
N GLU A 179 -0.65 6.76 -18.67
CA GLU A 179 -1.42 8.01 -18.62
C GLU A 179 -2.44 8.01 -17.48
N LEU A 180 -3.15 6.90 -17.27
CA LEU A 180 -4.04 6.72 -16.12
C LEU A 180 -3.26 6.85 -14.79
N SER A 181 -2.10 6.22 -14.71
CA SER A 181 -1.20 6.28 -13.55
C SER A 181 -0.79 7.71 -13.22
N ARG A 182 -0.41 8.50 -14.21
CA ARG A 182 -0.02 9.91 -14.04
C ARG A 182 -1.16 10.72 -13.43
N LYS A 183 -2.37 10.61 -13.97
CA LYS A 183 -3.56 11.32 -13.44
C LYS A 183 -3.84 10.95 -11.98
N ARG A 184 -3.83 9.66 -11.64
CA ARG A 184 -4.05 9.19 -10.26
C ARG A 184 -2.97 9.70 -9.31
N TYR A 185 -1.73 9.71 -9.78
CA TYR A 185 -0.56 10.15 -9.01
C TYR A 185 -0.60 11.65 -8.68
N GLU A 186 -0.93 12.50 -9.66
CA GLU A 186 -1.06 13.95 -9.47
C GLU A 186 -2.11 14.30 -8.41
N VAL A 187 -3.26 13.62 -8.45
CA VAL A 187 -4.33 13.81 -7.46
C VAL A 187 -3.90 13.35 -6.07
N ALA A 188 -3.22 12.20 -5.97
CA ALA A 188 -2.69 11.72 -4.69
C ALA A 188 -1.66 12.70 -4.09
N LEU A 189 -0.79 13.28 -4.91
CA LEU A 189 0.16 14.30 -4.48
C LEU A 189 -0.52 15.58 -4.00
N LYS A 190 -1.51 16.08 -4.77
CA LYS A 190 -2.30 17.26 -4.38
C LYS A 190 -2.97 17.04 -3.03
N ASN A 191 -3.69 15.93 -2.87
CA ASN A 191 -4.36 15.58 -1.62
C ASN A 191 -3.38 15.47 -0.44
N LYS A 192 -2.19 14.91 -0.67
CA LYS A 192 -1.15 14.82 0.37
C LYS A 192 -0.65 16.21 0.79
N ARG A 193 -0.41 17.11 -0.16
CA ARG A 193 0.01 18.50 0.11
C ARG A 193 -1.06 19.25 0.91
N ASP A 194 -2.32 19.13 0.49
CA ASP A 194 -3.45 19.78 1.16
C ASP A 194 -3.66 19.27 2.60
N LEU A 195 -3.38 17.99 2.85
CA LEU A 195 -3.42 17.41 4.20
C LEU A 195 -2.26 17.87 5.09
N LEU A 196 -1.08 18.09 4.50
CA LEU A 196 0.09 18.60 5.23
C LEU A 196 -0.08 20.08 5.58
N SER A 197 -0.54 20.91 4.64
CA SER A 197 -0.78 22.33 4.89
C SER A 197 -1.85 22.56 5.96
N LYS A 198 -2.92 21.76 5.99
CA LYS A 198 -3.95 21.80 7.05
C LYS A 198 -3.45 21.39 8.43
N LYS A 199 -2.41 20.55 8.51
CA LYS A 199 -1.79 20.14 9.79
C LYS A 199 -0.80 21.19 10.31
N GLU A 200 -0.27 22.03 9.43
CA GLU A 200 0.67 23.10 9.77
C GLU A 200 -0.01 24.38 10.29
N ILE A 201 -1.33 24.53 10.16
CA ILE A 201 -2.08 25.62 10.80
C ILE A 201 -2.27 25.26 12.29
N PRO A 202 -1.60 25.93 13.24
CA PRO A 202 -1.78 25.64 14.65
C PRO A 202 -3.20 26.03 15.09
N LYS A 203 -3.85 25.22 15.94
CA LYS A 203 -5.14 25.51 16.57
C LYS A 203 -5.16 26.77 17.46
N SER A 204 -4.06 27.53 17.55
CA SER A 204 -3.92 28.68 18.46
C SER A 204 -4.45 30.01 17.92
N LEU A 205 -5.14 30.06 16.78
CA LEU A 205 -5.69 31.31 16.22
C LEU A 205 -7.20 31.51 16.48
N ASN A 206 -7.91 30.56 17.09
CA ASN A 206 -9.36 30.67 17.33
C ASN A 206 -9.80 30.98 18.77
N GLU A 207 -8.88 31.28 19.70
CA GLU A 207 -9.23 31.60 21.11
C GLU A 207 -8.96 33.05 21.55
N ARG A 208 -8.69 33.99 20.62
CA ARG A 208 -8.50 35.42 20.96
C ARG A 208 -9.66 36.36 20.58
N GLN A 209 -10.89 35.85 20.50
CA GLN A 209 -12.09 36.70 20.26
C GLN A 209 -13.26 36.46 21.22
N LYS A 210 -13.00 36.04 22.46
CA LYS A 210 -13.97 36.19 23.55
C LYS A 210 -13.28 36.67 24.83
N ALA A 211 -12.92 37.95 24.86
CA ALA A 211 -12.71 38.67 26.11
C ALA A 211 -14.04 39.29 26.56
N PRO A 212 -14.50 39.11 27.81
CA PRO A 212 -15.73 39.71 28.30
C PRO A 212 -15.55 41.23 28.49
N SER A 213 -16.53 41.99 28.01
CA SER A 213 -16.70 43.41 28.27
C SER A 213 -17.02 43.66 29.75
N GLN A 214 -16.07 44.17 30.52
CA GLN A 214 -16.32 44.81 31.82
C GLN A 214 -15.61 46.16 31.88
N GLN A 215 -16.37 47.24 31.66
CA GLN A 215 -16.39 48.47 32.47
C GLN A 215 -17.15 49.58 31.72
N ARG A 216 -18.37 49.86 32.17
CA ARG A 216 -18.98 51.19 32.05
C ARG A 216 -19.47 51.63 33.42
N LEU A 217 -18.67 52.54 34.00
CA LEU A 217 -19.04 53.77 34.69
C LEU A 217 -20.48 53.86 35.25
N ARG A 218 -20.60 53.98 36.57
CA ARG A 218 -21.66 54.77 37.21
C ARG A 218 -21.02 55.78 38.16
N LEU A 219 -20.97 57.02 37.71
CA LEU A 219 -20.94 58.21 38.55
C LEU A 219 -22.41 58.65 38.69
N HIS A 220 -22.92 58.74 39.92
CA HIS A 220 -24.01 59.65 40.24
C HIS A 220 -23.72 60.29 41.61
N THR A 221 -23.47 61.58 41.55
CA THR A 221 -23.63 62.59 42.59
C THR A 221 -25.10 63.00 42.73
N GLN A 222 -25.41 63.47 43.95
CA GLN A 222 -26.68 63.90 44.55
C GLN A 222 -27.52 62.78 45.16
#